data_AF-A0A7S2F8L1-F1
#
_entry.id   AF-A0A7S2F8L1-F1
#
_cell.length_a   1.000
_cell.length_b   1.000
_cell.length_c   1.000
_cell.angle_alpha   90.00
_cell.angle_beta   90.00
_cell.angle_gamma   90.00
#
_symmetry.space_group_name_H-M   'P 1'
#
loop_
_entity.id
_entity.type
_entity.pdbx_description
1 polymer ?
#
loop_
_entity_poly.entity_id
_entity_poly.type
_entity_poly.pdbx_seq_one_letter_code
_entity_poly.pdbx_strand_id
1 'polypeptide(L)'
;FICIMLTAIPGGRFWWAPASNPEAASTIEDRVHGYSRGGELVACNFLAYQVFDTIVSFHIKELRSPLMIAHHVVSGTLALWMSVSRRPFCQYYCIFFGGVCEISSIFYCIISYSYAVAGLSPAQIRDSGHAVATGSGYHAQGILLCKVLFLMSFFWIRVFLFNRHSRDF
;
A
#
# COMPACT_ATOMS: atom_id res chain seq x y z
N PHE A 1 2.96 11.25 -2.00
CA PHE A 1 1.55 11.36 -2.44
C PHE A 1 1.36 10.89 -3.88
N ILE A 2 1.97 11.54 -4.88
CA ILE A 2 1.82 11.15 -6.30
C ILE A 2 2.26 9.70 -6.54
N CYS A 3 3.41 9.29 -6.02
CA CYS A 3 3.92 7.92 -6.17
C CYS A 3 2.95 6.86 -5.61
N ILE A 4 2.32 7.12 -4.45
CA ILE A 4 1.32 6.22 -3.85
C ILE A 4 0.07 6.11 -4.74
N MET A 5 -0.39 7.21 -5.34
CA MET A 5 -1.51 7.16 -6.28
C MET A 5 -1.17 6.34 -7.55
N LEU A 6 0.05 6.48 -8.05
CA LEU A 6 0.54 5.74 -9.22
C LEU A 6 0.69 4.24 -8.97
N THR A 7 0.75 3.79 -7.72
CA THR A 7 0.76 2.36 -7.37
C THR A 7 -0.66 1.87 -7.02
N ALA A 8 -1.37 2.61 -6.18
CA ALA A 8 -2.65 2.23 -5.61
C ALA A 8 -3.79 2.18 -6.62
N ILE A 9 -3.88 3.16 -7.53
CA ILE A 9 -4.97 3.23 -8.51
C ILE A 9 -4.85 2.10 -9.56
N PRO A 10 -3.69 1.88 -10.21
CA PRO A 10 -3.55 0.75 -11.14
C PRO A 10 -3.73 -0.60 -10.44
N GLY A 11 -3.17 -0.78 -9.25
CA GLY A 11 -3.33 -2.02 -8.50
C GLY A 11 -4.78 -2.31 -8.13
N GLY A 12 -5.55 -1.30 -7.71
CA GLY A 12 -6.99 -1.43 -7.50
C GLY A 12 -7.73 -1.84 -8.79
N ARG A 13 -7.39 -1.22 -9.93
CA ARG A 13 -8.00 -1.56 -11.22
C ARG A 13 -7.72 -3.01 -11.64
N PHE A 14 -6.48 -3.47 -11.51
CA PHE A 14 -6.10 -4.85 -11.87
C PHE A 14 -6.68 -5.89 -10.91
N TRP A 15 -6.99 -5.50 -9.66
CA TRP A 15 -7.59 -6.38 -8.66
C TRP A 15 -9.12 -6.52 -8.81
N TRP A 16 -9.86 -5.40 -8.88
CA TRP A 16 -11.33 -5.42 -8.90
C TRP A 16 -11.94 -5.49 -10.30
N ALA A 17 -11.20 -5.12 -11.34
CA ALA A 17 -11.69 -5.16 -12.72
C ALA A 17 -10.69 -5.85 -13.66
N PRO A 18 -10.32 -7.12 -13.38
CA PRO A 18 -9.37 -7.86 -14.22
C PRO A 18 -9.93 -8.15 -15.62
N ALA A 19 -11.23 -8.45 -15.75
CA ALA A 19 -11.85 -8.77 -17.04
C ALA A 19 -11.87 -7.61 -18.04
N SER A 20 -11.77 -6.36 -17.56
CA SER A 20 -11.69 -5.16 -18.40
C SER A 20 -10.26 -4.67 -18.61
N ASN A 21 -9.25 -5.39 -18.10
CA ASN A 21 -7.84 -5.03 -18.25
C ASN A 21 -7.06 -6.15 -18.96
N PRO A 22 -6.58 -5.93 -20.19
CA PRO A 22 -5.77 -6.91 -20.90
C PRO A 22 -4.42 -7.17 -20.23
N GLU A 23 -4.01 -6.32 -19.28
CA GLU A 23 -2.76 -6.45 -18.52
C GLU A 23 -2.91 -7.27 -17.23
N ALA A 24 -4.14 -7.60 -16.81
CA ALA A 24 -4.40 -8.41 -15.64
C ALA A 24 -4.16 -9.91 -15.94
N ALA A 25 -3.94 -10.70 -14.89
CA ALA A 25 -3.84 -12.16 -15.02
C ALA A 25 -5.16 -12.75 -15.56
N SER A 26 -5.05 -13.60 -16.59
CA SER A 26 -6.16 -14.24 -17.30
C SER A 26 -6.85 -15.33 -16.50
N THR A 27 -6.07 -16.14 -15.79
CA THR A 27 -6.58 -17.24 -14.95
C THR A 27 -6.18 -17.04 -13.50
N ILE A 28 -6.76 -17.85 -12.62
CA ILE A 28 -6.45 -17.86 -11.19
C ILE A 28 -5.03 -18.38 -10.96
N GLU A 29 -4.67 -19.44 -11.67
CA GLU A 29 -3.32 -20.00 -11.64
C GLU A 29 -2.29 -18.97 -12.14
N ASP A 30 -2.67 -18.16 -13.13
CA ASP A 30 -1.82 -17.05 -13.60
C ASP A 30 -1.61 -15.94 -12.55
N ARG A 31 -2.47 -15.82 -11.54
CA ARG A 31 -2.26 -14.84 -10.45
C ARG A 31 -1.12 -15.26 -9.52
N VAL A 32 -0.94 -16.56 -9.33
CA VAL A 32 0.09 -17.08 -8.42
C VAL A 32 1.35 -17.43 -9.21
N HIS A 33 1.17 -18.10 -10.34
CA HIS A 33 2.21 -18.72 -11.15
C HIS A 33 2.30 -18.18 -12.57
N GLY A 34 1.53 -17.13 -12.88
CA GLY A 34 1.53 -16.48 -14.19
C GLY A 34 2.20 -15.12 -14.14
N TYR A 35 2.53 -14.67 -15.34
CA TYR A 35 3.01 -13.32 -15.57
C TYR A 35 1.79 -12.41 -15.81
N SER A 36 1.83 -11.21 -15.25
CA SER A 36 0.84 -10.16 -15.50
C SER A 36 1.57 -8.85 -15.74
N ARG A 37 1.34 -8.26 -16.91
CA ARG A 37 1.89 -6.95 -17.24
C ARG A 37 1.49 -5.89 -16.21
N GLY A 38 0.26 -5.96 -15.69
CA GLY A 38 -0.21 -5.09 -14.62
C GLY A 38 0.58 -5.26 -13.33
N GLY A 39 0.94 -6.50 -12.98
CA GLY A 39 1.80 -6.80 -11.83
C GLY A 39 3.21 -6.24 -11.98
N GLU A 40 3.81 -6.35 -13.16
CA GLU A 40 5.10 -5.73 -13.48
C GLU A 40 5.03 -4.20 -13.38
N LEU A 41 3.99 -3.58 -13.93
CA LEU A 41 3.81 -2.11 -13.88
C LEU A 41 3.65 -1.61 -12.44
N VAL A 42 2.83 -2.28 -11.63
CA VAL A 42 2.69 -1.95 -10.21
C VAL A 42 4.02 -2.17 -9.48
N ALA A 43 4.76 -3.24 -9.79
CA ALA A 43 6.08 -3.51 -9.21
C ALA A 43 7.10 -2.42 -9.55
N CYS A 44 7.13 -1.92 -10.78
CA CYS A 44 8.00 -0.82 -11.18
C CYS A 44 7.68 0.47 -10.39
N ASN A 45 6.39 0.82 -10.29
CA ASN A 45 5.97 2.01 -9.54
C ASN A 45 6.27 1.86 -8.05
N PHE A 46 6.02 0.67 -7.50
CA PHE A 46 6.27 0.37 -6.09
C PHE A 46 7.76 0.37 -5.80
N LEU A 47 8.61 -0.14 -6.69
CA LEU A 47 10.06 -0.06 -6.58
C LEU A 47 10.54 1.40 -6.52
N ALA A 48 10.07 2.25 -7.43
CA ALA A 48 10.44 3.67 -7.45
C ALA A 48 10.05 4.35 -6.13
N TYR A 49 8.86 4.05 -5.62
CA TYR A 49 8.40 4.51 -4.31
C TYR A 49 9.31 4.02 -3.17
N GLN A 50 9.64 2.72 -3.13
CA GLN A 50 10.46 2.15 -2.05
C GLN A 50 11.90 2.67 -2.07
N VAL A 51 12.49 2.91 -3.25
CA VAL A 51 13.82 3.53 -3.35
C VAL A 51 13.80 4.95 -2.79
N PHE A 52 12.80 5.76 -3.18
CA PHE A 52 12.65 7.11 -2.66
C PHE A 52 12.46 7.12 -1.14
N ASP A 53 11.52 6.33 -0.62
CA ASP A 53 11.21 6.29 0.81
C ASP A 53 12.37 5.72 1.64
N THR A 54 13.15 4.79 1.10
CA THR A 54 14.38 4.32 1.74
C THR A 54 15.40 5.45 1.89
N ILE A 55 15.66 6.21 0.81
CA ILE A 55 16.59 7.35 0.84
C ILE A 55 16.10 8.39 1.85
N VAL A 56 14.82 8.75 1.79
CA VAL A 56 14.23 9.72 2.72
C VAL A 56 14.34 9.24 4.17
N SER A 57 14.09 7.95 4.44
CA SER A 57 14.22 7.36 5.78
C SER A 57 15.65 7.44 6.33
N PHE A 58 16.66 7.45 5.47
CA PHE A 58 18.04 7.71 5.89
C PHE A 58 18.30 9.18 6.20
N HIS A 59 17.56 10.14 5.66
CA HIS A 59 17.84 11.57 5.85
C HIS A 59 16.94 12.25 6.90
N ILE A 60 15.74 11.71 7.13
CA ILE A 60 14.79 12.24 8.10
C ILE A 60 14.88 11.43 9.39
N LYS A 61 15.27 12.09 10.49
CA LYS A 61 15.56 11.44 11.78
C LYS A 61 14.37 10.67 12.33
N GLU A 62 13.16 11.21 12.14
CA GLU A 62 11.88 10.66 12.58
C GLU A 62 11.51 9.36 11.85
N LEU A 63 12.04 9.16 10.65
CA LEU A 63 11.79 7.98 9.81
C LEU A 63 12.91 6.95 9.88
N ARG A 64 14.06 7.32 10.47
CA ARG A 64 15.28 6.50 10.55
C ARG A 64 15.21 5.41 11.63
N SER A 65 14.15 4.61 11.62
CA SER A 65 14.07 3.40 12.45
C SER A 65 14.58 2.19 11.65
N PRO A 66 15.32 1.25 12.29
CA PRO A 66 15.80 0.05 11.62
C PRO A 66 14.66 -0.77 11.00
N LEU A 67 13.51 -0.83 11.66
CA LEU A 67 12.33 -1.54 11.16
C LEU A 67 11.78 -0.91 9.87
N MET A 68 11.65 0.41 9.81
CA MET A 68 11.15 1.09 8.61
C MET A 68 12.12 0.97 7.44
N ILE A 69 13.43 1.15 7.70
CA ILE A 69 14.45 0.99 6.67
C ILE A 69 14.46 -0.44 6.14
N ALA A 70 14.44 -1.44 7.02
CA ALA A 70 14.39 -2.84 6.62
C ALA A 70 13.10 -3.16 5.83
N HIS A 71 11.96 -2.61 6.24
CA HIS A 71 10.69 -2.75 5.53
C HIS A 71 10.78 -2.23 4.09
N HIS A 72 11.30 -1.02 3.89
CA HIS A 72 11.42 -0.43 2.55
C HIS A 72 12.46 -1.15 1.70
N VAL A 73 13.59 -1.58 2.27
CA VAL A 73 14.62 -2.34 1.55
C VAL A 73 14.12 -3.71 1.11
N VAL A 74 13.46 -4.47 1.99
CA VAL A 74 12.92 -5.79 1.66
C VAL A 74 11.79 -5.67 0.63
N SER A 75 10.87 -4.74 0.84
CA SER A 75 9.76 -4.49 -0.10
C SER A 75 10.28 -4.03 -1.47
N GLY A 76 11.28 -3.15 -1.50
CA GLY A 76 11.94 -2.71 -2.72
C GLY A 76 12.70 -3.84 -3.43
N THR A 77 13.39 -4.70 -2.70
CA THR A 77 14.07 -5.88 -3.28
C THR A 77 13.07 -6.85 -3.91
N LEU A 78 11.94 -7.09 -3.25
CA LEU A 78 10.86 -7.91 -3.78
C LEU A 78 10.23 -7.28 -5.04
N ALA A 79 10.00 -5.96 -5.02
CA ALA A 79 9.47 -5.22 -6.16
C ALA A 79 10.44 -5.25 -7.36
N LEU A 80 11.75 -5.10 -7.11
CA LEU A 80 12.79 -5.23 -8.12
C LEU A 80 12.78 -6.63 -8.73
N TRP A 81 12.71 -7.67 -7.90
CA TRP A 81 12.64 -9.04 -8.39
C TRP A 81 11.40 -9.26 -9.25
N MET A 82 10.23 -8.78 -8.84
CA MET A 82 8.98 -8.90 -9.59
C MET A 82 8.97 -8.09 -10.90
N SER A 83 9.67 -6.95 -10.96
CA SER A 83 9.75 -6.10 -12.15
C SER A 83 10.74 -6.61 -13.19
N VAL A 84 11.90 -7.12 -12.78
CA VAL A 84 12.98 -7.49 -13.74
C VAL A 84 12.93 -8.94 -14.17
N SER A 85 12.45 -9.84 -13.30
CA SER A 85 12.64 -11.27 -13.55
C SER A 85 11.75 -11.79 -14.67
N ARG A 86 10.63 -11.11 -15.00
CA ARG A 86 9.50 -11.66 -15.78
C ARG A 86 9.13 -13.09 -15.37
N ARG A 87 9.57 -13.53 -14.19
CA ARG A 87 9.33 -14.87 -13.69
C ARG A 87 7.91 -14.83 -13.17
N PRO A 88 7.05 -15.73 -13.67
CA PRO A 88 5.64 -15.69 -13.39
C PRO A 88 5.40 -16.29 -12.00
N PHE A 89 5.84 -15.60 -10.94
CA PHE A 89 5.63 -16.07 -9.58
C PHE A 89 5.35 -14.88 -8.66
N CYS A 90 4.15 -14.88 -8.09
CA CYS A 90 3.65 -13.87 -7.17
C CYS A 90 3.54 -12.44 -7.75
N GLN A 91 3.50 -12.23 -9.07
CA GLN A 91 3.31 -10.86 -9.60
C GLN A 91 1.98 -10.22 -9.17
N TYR A 92 0.94 -11.03 -8.95
CA TYR A 92 -0.34 -10.56 -8.43
C TYR A 92 -0.27 -10.16 -6.94
N TYR A 93 0.75 -10.60 -6.20
CA TYR A 93 1.02 -10.07 -4.86
C TYR A 93 1.46 -8.61 -4.93
N CYS A 94 2.15 -8.18 -5.99
CA CYS A 94 2.53 -6.78 -6.14
C CYS A 94 1.30 -5.89 -6.38
N ILE A 95 0.35 -6.36 -7.19
CA ILE A 95 -0.96 -5.69 -7.39
C ILE A 95 -1.67 -5.49 -6.04
N PHE A 96 -1.65 -6.51 -5.19
CA PHE A 96 -2.29 -6.43 -3.88
C PHE A 96 -1.51 -5.55 -2.89
N PHE A 97 -0.26 -5.88 -2.58
CA PHE A 97 0.51 -5.20 -1.52
C PHE A 97 0.99 -3.81 -1.96
N GLY A 98 1.48 -3.67 -3.18
CA GLY A 98 1.92 -2.37 -3.70
C GLY A 98 0.78 -1.50 -4.21
N GLY A 99 -0.39 -2.08 -4.45
CA GLY A 99 -1.55 -1.40 -4.99
C GLY A 99 -2.71 -1.29 -4.00
N VAL A 100 -3.47 -2.37 -3.84
CA VAL A 100 -4.70 -2.40 -3.03
C VAL A 100 -4.46 -1.94 -1.59
N CYS A 101 -3.41 -2.43 -0.94
CA CYS A 101 -3.07 -2.03 0.44
C CYS A 101 -2.69 -0.54 0.56
N GLU A 102 -2.23 0.09 -0.53
CA GLU A 102 -1.81 1.49 -0.54
C GLU A 102 -2.97 2.47 -0.75
N ILE A 103 -4.19 1.98 -1.05
CA ILE A 103 -5.36 2.85 -1.22
C ILE A 103 -5.68 3.60 0.08
N SER A 104 -5.57 2.94 1.24
CA SER A 104 -5.74 3.61 2.53
C SER A 104 -4.69 4.69 2.79
N SER A 105 -3.48 4.50 2.25
CA SER A 105 -2.38 5.46 2.38
C SER A 105 -2.70 6.79 1.68
N ILE A 106 -3.52 6.78 0.62
CA ILE A 106 -4.00 8.00 -0.04
C ILE A 106 -4.81 8.87 0.94
N PHE A 107 -5.81 8.27 1.61
CA PHE A 107 -6.65 8.99 2.56
C PHE A 107 -5.84 9.50 3.76
N TYR A 108 -4.90 8.68 4.24
CA TYR A 108 -3.98 9.08 5.31
C TYR A 108 -3.12 10.30 4.90
N CYS A 109 -2.59 10.32 3.67
CA CYS A 109 -1.84 11.47 3.16
C CYS A 109 -2.70 12.73 3.03
N ILE A 110 -3.95 12.62 2.56
CA ILE A 110 -4.87 13.76 2.44
C ILE A 110 -5.15 14.38 3.83
N ILE A 111 -5.45 13.53 4.81
CA ILE A 111 -5.68 13.97 6.20
C ILE A 111 -4.41 14.62 6.78
N SER A 112 -3.25 14.02 6.55
CA SER A 112 -1.97 14.58 7.03
C SER A 112 -1.65 15.93 6.37
N TYR A 113 -1.94 16.07 5.07
CA TYR A 113 -1.76 17.33 4.33
C TYR A 113 -2.72 18.43 4.81
N SER A 114 -3.99 18.09 5.07
CA SER A 114 -4.96 19.07 5.56
C SER A 114 -4.57 19.64 6.93
N TYR A 115 -3.95 18.83 7.79
CA TYR A 115 -3.37 19.31 9.06
C TYR A 115 -2.22 20.28 8.87
N ALA A 116 -1.33 20.01 7.91
CA ALA A 116 -0.24 20.92 7.57
C ALA A 116 -0.76 22.27 7.04
N VAL A 117 -1.77 22.25 6.16
CA VAL A 117 -2.40 23.46 5.62
C VAL A 117 -3.15 24.27 6.69
N ALA A 118 -3.74 23.58 7.68
CA ALA A 118 -4.39 24.23 8.82
C ALA A 118 -3.41 24.86 9.83
N GLY A 119 -2.09 24.76 9.58
CA GLY A 119 -1.06 25.36 10.45
C GLY A 119 -0.85 24.61 11.76
N LEU A 120 -1.30 23.36 11.88
CA LEU A 120 -1.06 22.55 13.07
C LEU A 120 0.43 22.21 13.18
N SER A 121 1.02 22.46 14.35
CA SER A 121 2.41 22.09 14.61
C SER A 121 2.59 20.56 14.64
N PRO A 122 3.79 20.04 14.34
CA PRO A 122 4.08 18.60 14.45
C PRO A 122 3.78 18.01 15.84
N ALA A 123 3.92 18.82 16.91
CA ALA A 123 3.53 18.44 18.25
C ALA A 123 2.01 18.26 18.38
N GLN A 124 1.20 19.16 17.82
CA GLN A 124 -0.27 19.05 17.80
C GLN A 124 -0.75 17.87 16.93
N ILE A 125 -0.05 17.57 15.82
CA ILE A 125 -0.33 16.40 14.98
C ILE A 125 0.04 15.10 15.72
N ARG A 126 1.18 15.08 16.41
CA ARG A 126 1.60 13.94 17.24
C ARG A 126 0.67 13.74 18.44
N ASP A 127 0.24 14.82 19.08
CA ASP A 127 -0.64 14.77 20.25
C ASP A 127 -2.08 14.41 19.84
N SER A 128 -2.53 14.80 18.64
CA SER A 128 -3.75 14.22 18.07
C SER A 128 -3.57 12.73 17.74
N GLY A 129 -2.36 12.29 17.36
CA GLY A 129 -1.97 10.87 17.29
C GLY A 129 -1.88 10.14 18.64
N HIS A 130 -1.51 10.81 19.73
CA HIS A 130 -1.60 10.27 21.10
C HIS A 130 -3.06 10.24 21.59
N ALA A 131 -3.86 11.22 21.20
CA ALA A 131 -5.30 11.22 21.41
C ALA A 131 -6.02 10.11 20.63
N VAL A 132 -5.43 9.58 19.55
CA VAL A 132 -5.87 8.31 18.90
C VAL A 132 -5.69 7.12 19.85
N ALA A 133 -4.67 7.12 20.69
CA ALA A 133 -4.43 6.06 21.67
C ALA A 133 -5.31 6.19 22.93
N THR A 134 -5.81 7.40 23.24
CA THR A 134 -6.62 7.70 24.45
C THR A 134 -8.08 8.06 24.18
N GLY A 135 -8.50 8.19 22.91
CA GLY A 135 -9.89 8.37 22.49
C GLY A 135 -10.45 9.80 22.49
N SER A 136 -9.65 10.85 22.69
CA SER A 136 -10.17 12.23 22.85
C SER A 136 -9.98 13.13 21.62
N GLY A 137 -11.02 13.29 20.78
CA GLY A 137 -11.11 14.36 19.77
C GLY A 137 -11.48 13.90 18.35
N TYR A 138 -12.18 14.74 17.58
CA TYR A 138 -12.68 14.43 16.23
C TYR A 138 -11.58 13.99 15.24
N HIS A 139 -10.36 14.49 15.40
CA HIS A 139 -9.22 14.18 14.52
C HIS A 139 -8.60 12.81 14.81
N ALA A 140 -8.58 12.42 16.09
CA ALA A 140 -8.13 11.10 16.54
C ALA A 140 -9.07 9.99 16.04
N GLN A 141 -10.37 10.29 15.97
CA GLN A 141 -11.38 9.37 15.43
C GLN A 141 -11.18 9.11 13.94
N GLY A 142 -10.76 10.11 13.15
CA GLY A 142 -10.50 9.94 11.72
C GLY A 142 -9.32 9.00 11.42
N ILE A 143 -8.18 9.18 12.10
CA ILE A 143 -7.02 8.30 11.94
C ILE A 143 -7.31 6.90 12.50
N LEU A 144 -8.00 6.81 13.66
CA LEU A 144 -8.43 5.51 14.20
C LEU A 144 -9.36 4.79 13.23
N LEU A 145 -10.32 5.52 12.64
CA LEU A 145 -11.21 4.99 11.62
C LEU A 145 -10.41 4.51 10.40
N CYS A 146 -9.43 5.26 9.91
CA CYS A 146 -8.56 4.79 8.81
C CYS A 146 -7.78 3.52 9.20
N LYS A 147 -7.26 3.42 10.43
CA LYS A 147 -6.56 2.22 10.92
C LYS A 147 -7.50 1.03 11.09
N VAL A 148 -8.70 1.24 11.62
CA VAL A 148 -9.73 0.21 11.77
C VAL A 148 -10.25 -0.21 10.41
N LEU A 149 -10.52 0.73 9.49
CA LEU A 149 -10.92 0.43 8.13
C LEU A 149 -9.80 -0.30 7.39
N PHE A 150 -8.53 0.07 7.57
CA PHE A 150 -7.40 -0.68 7.04
C PHE A 150 -7.35 -2.09 7.61
N LEU A 151 -7.48 -2.27 8.93
CA LEU A 151 -7.48 -3.59 9.55
C LEU A 151 -8.67 -4.43 9.08
N MET A 152 -9.88 -3.85 9.02
CA MET A 152 -11.08 -4.51 8.56
C MET A 152 -11.01 -4.84 7.08
N SER A 153 -10.52 -3.94 6.23
CA SER A 153 -10.33 -4.21 4.79
C SER A 153 -9.19 -5.18 4.55
N PHE A 154 -8.12 -5.14 5.35
CA PHE A 154 -7.07 -6.14 5.35
C PHE A 154 -7.63 -7.51 5.71
N PHE A 155 -8.34 -7.67 6.84
CA PHE A 155 -8.96 -8.94 7.23
C PHE A 155 -10.05 -9.37 6.25
N TRP A 156 -10.89 -8.45 5.78
CA TRP A 156 -11.91 -8.77 4.79
C TRP A 156 -11.30 -9.24 3.48
N ILE A 157 -10.24 -8.59 2.99
CA ILE A 157 -9.60 -8.98 1.74
C ILE A 157 -8.73 -10.23 1.92
N ARG A 158 -7.91 -10.33 2.97
CA ARG A 158 -7.00 -11.48 3.23
C ARG A 158 -7.65 -12.71 3.84
N VAL A 159 -8.71 -12.56 4.61
CA VAL A 159 -9.35 -13.68 5.31
C VAL A 159 -10.68 -14.02 4.66
N PHE A 160 -11.51 -13.05 4.28
CA PHE A 160 -12.80 -13.37 3.68
C PHE A 160 -12.74 -13.48 2.16
N LEU A 161 -12.33 -12.45 1.42
CA LEU A 161 -12.29 -12.49 -0.05
C LEU A 161 -11.20 -13.42 -0.55
N PHE A 162 -10.03 -13.44 0.08
CA PHE A 162 -8.98 -14.39 -0.26
C PHE A 162 -9.46 -15.81 0.00
N ASN A 163 -10.09 -16.17 1.14
CA ASN A 163 -10.59 -17.55 1.33
C ASN A 163 -11.89 -17.87 0.56
N ARG A 164 -12.73 -16.86 0.26
CA ARG A 164 -13.97 -17.05 -0.50
C ARG A 164 -13.65 -17.26 -1.95
N HIS A 165 -12.94 -16.32 -2.56
CA HIS A 165 -12.46 -16.54 -3.90
C HIS A 165 -11.47 -17.70 -3.89
N SER A 166 -10.64 -17.86 -2.84
CA SER A 166 -10.03 -19.10 -2.29
C SER A 166 -10.54 -20.46 -2.74
N ARG A 167 -11.85 -20.57 -2.67
CA ARG A 167 -12.62 -21.81 -2.77
C ARG A 167 -13.44 -21.88 -4.05
N ASP A 168 -13.65 -20.74 -4.70
CA ASP A 168 -14.11 -20.62 -6.08
C ASP A 168 -12.90 -20.54 -7.05
N PHE A 169 -11.68 -20.74 -6.54
CA PHE A 169 -10.36 -20.64 -7.18
C PHE A 169 -9.81 -22.02 -7.55
#